data_AF-A0A1W1UZE8-F1
#
_entry.id   AF-A0A1W1UZE8-F1
#
_cell.length_a   1.000
_cell.length_b   1.000
_cell.length_c   1.000
_cell.angle_alpha   90.00
_cell.angle_beta   90.00
_cell.angle_gamma   90.00
#
_symmetry.space_group_name_H-M   'P 1'
#
loop_
_entity.id
_entity.type
_entity.pdbx_description
1 polymer ?
#
loop_
_entity_poly.entity_id
_entity_poly.type
_entity_poly.pdbx_seq_one_letter_code
_entity_poly.pdbx_strand_id
1 'polypeptide(L)'
;MSNIWEKFDKEIDKDIQKQIEDAENSEYAEVPLGDYEVKVDNMELKISKSGNPMVSIWFRIIAGDYNNNLLFMNQVINQPFQIGLANKILRALYPNKNIEFETYSQYANLIMDIYEEIDGKFEYAIRYGEKKGFSTFEVLDIFEV
;
A
#
# COMPACT_ATOMS: atom_id res chain seq x y z
N MET A 1 8.38 -39.03 -21.44
CA MET A 1 8.80 -37.64 -21.24
C MET A 1 7.95 -37.10 -20.10
N SER A 2 8.54 -36.82 -18.93
CA SER A 2 7.79 -36.22 -17.82
C SER A 2 7.41 -34.80 -18.18
N ASN A 3 6.14 -34.48 -17.98
CA ASN A 3 5.62 -33.16 -18.23
C ASN A 3 6.18 -32.22 -17.14
N ILE A 4 6.75 -31.08 -17.54
CA ILE A 4 7.32 -30.08 -16.61
C ILE A 4 6.29 -29.63 -15.55
N TRP A 5 5.00 -29.76 -15.88
CA TRP A 5 3.87 -29.41 -15.02
C TRP A 5 3.64 -30.39 -13.85
N GLU A 6 4.12 -31.64 -13.92
CA GLU A 6 3.92 -32.66 -12.87
C GLU A 6 4.50 -32.25 -11.50
N LYS A 7 5.49 -31.35 -11.48
CA LYS A 7 6.05 -30.81 -10.23
C LYS A 7 5.06 -29.84 -9.56
N PHE A 8 4.40 -29.01 -10.35
CA PHE A 8 3.43 -28.03 -9.88
C PHE A 8 2.12 -28.71 -9.48
N ASP A 9 1.68 -29.72 -10.23
CA ASP A 9 0.45 -30.47 -9.94
C ASP A 9 0.47 -31.15 -8.56
N LYS A 10 1.64 -31.48 -8.02
CA LYS A 10 1.82 -32.06 -6.68
C LYS A 10 1.69 -31.05 -5.54
N GLU A 11 1.84 -29.76 -5.84
CA GLU A 11 1.72 -28.67 -4.88
C GLU A 11 0.29 -28.14 -4.81
N ILE A 12 -0.59 -28.60 -5.71
CA ILE A 12 -2.01 -28.24 -5.72
C ILE A 12 -2.78 -29.10 -4.69
N ASP A 13 -3.04 -28.53 -3.51
CA ASP A 13 -3.90 -29.14 -2.49
C ASP A 13 -5.40 -28.93 -2.82
N LYS A 14 -6.28 -29.76 -2.25
CA LYS A 14 -7.74 -29.72 -2.41
C LYS A 14 -8.37 -28.39 -2.00
N ASP A 15 -7.70 -27.61 -1.15
CA ASP A 15 -8.17 -26.29 -0.71
C ASP A 15 -8.01 -25.21 -1.80
N ILE A 16 -7.24 -25.48 -2.86
CA ILE A 16 -7.04 -24.51 -3.95
C ILE A 16 -8.35 -24.16 -4.65
N GLN A 17 -9.28 -25.11 -4.76
CA GLN A 17 -10.53 -24.90 -5.49
C GLN A 17 -11.42 -23.92 -4.74
N LYS A 18 -11.41 -23.99 -3.41
CA LYS A 18 -12.11 -23.03 -2.55
C LYS A 18 -11.44 -21.66 -2.59
N GLN A 19 -10.11 -21.62 -2.59
CA GLN A 19 -9.36 -20.37 -2.73
C GLN A 19 -9.56 -19.70 -4.11
N ILE A 20 -9.71 -20.51 -5.17
CA ILE A 20 -10.06 -20.04 -6.51
C ILE A 20 -11.49 -19.51 -6.53
N GLU A 21 -12.44 -20.25 -5.96
CA GLU A 21 -13.85 -19.85 -5.88
C GLU A 21 -14.02 -18.56 -5.06
N ASP A 22 -13.32 -18.42 -3.93
CA ASP A 22 -13.28 -17.19 -3.13
C ASP A 22 -12.65 -16.03 -3.94
N ALA A 23 -11.60 -16.30 -4.72
CA ALA A 23 -10.96 -15.29 -5.57
C ALA A 23 -11.82 -14.88 -6.80
N GLU A 24 -12.57 -15.82 -7.39
CA GLU A 24 -13.48 -15.58 -8.52
C GLU A 24 -14.75 -14.85 -8.08
N ASN A 25 -15.25 -15.15 -6.87
CA ASN A 25 -16.41 -14.47 -6.28
C ASN A 25 -16.05 -13.19 -5.53
N SER A 26 -14.77 -12.90 -5.35
CA SER A 26 -14.29 -11.60 -4.91
C SER A 26 -14.49 -10.59 -6.05
N GLU A 27 -15.74 -10.17 -6.28
CA GLU A 27 -16.00 -8.84 -6.80
C GLU A 27 -15.21 -7.90 -5.89
N TYR A 28 -14.18 -7.22 -6.42
CA TYR A 28 -13.44 -6.22 -5.64
C TYR A 28 -14.46 -5.17 -5.21
N ALA A 29 -15.04 -5.36 -4.03
CA ALA A 29 -15.95 -4.41 -3.44
C ALA A 29 -15.15 -3.12 -3.32
N GLU A 30 -15.56 -2.12 -4.11
CA GLU A 30 -14.97 -0.80 -4.03
C GLU A 30 -15.12 -0.34 -2.59
N VAL A 31 -13.99 -0.20 -1.89
CA VAL A 31 -14.01 0.18 -0.48
C VAL A 31 -14.58 1.60 -0.43
N PRO A 32 -15.67 1.85 0.32
CA PRO A 32 -16.28 3.17 0.36
C PRO A 32 -15.35 4.19 0.99
N LEU A 33 -15.65 5.47 0.79
CA LEU A 33 -14.93 6.54 1.51
C LEU A 33 -15.30 6.48 2.99
N GLY A 34 -14.33 6.68 3.87
CA GLY A 34 -14.54 6.54 5.31
C GLY A 34 -13.25 6.50 6.11
N ASP A 35 -13.39 6.23 7.40
CA ASP A 35 -12.28 6.08 8.33
C ASP A 35 -12.01 4.57 8.53
N TYR A 36 -10.73 4.18 8.46
CA TYR A 36 -10.30 2.78 8.47
C TYR A 36 -9.10 2.59 9.38
N GLU A 37 -9.06 1.46 10.07
CA GLU A 37 -7.85 0.95 10.70
C GLU A 37 -7.06 0.12 9.70
N VAL A 38 -5.79 0.46 9.51
CA VAL A 38 -4.94 -0.13 8.48
C VAL A 38 -3.53 -0.39 9.00
N LYS A 39 -2.84 -1.30 8.34
CA LYS A 39 -1.38 -1.38 8.36
C LYS A 39 -0.80 -1.04 6.99
N VAL A 40 0.46 -0.61 6.95
CA VAL A 40 1.18 -0.48 5.67
C VAL A 40 1.61 -1.87 5.22
N ASP A 41 1.09 -2.32 4.09
CA ASP A 41 1.37 -3.65 3.51
C ASP A 41 2.50 -3.63 2.48
N ASN A 42 2.70 -2.46 1.85
CA ASN A 42 3.81 -2.22 0.93
C ASN A 42 4.04 -0.71 0.80
N MET A 43 5.29 -0.31 0.62
CA MET A 43 5.66 1.07 0.35
C MET A 43 6.92 1.11 -0.54
N GLU A 44 6.80 1.76 -1.72
CA GLU A 44 7.86 1.77 -2.73
C GLU A 44 7.88 3.07 -3.56
N LEU A 45 9.05 3.39 -4.12
CA LEU A 45 9.17 4.34 -5.22
C LEU A 45 9.21 3.58 -6.55
N LYS A 46 8.28 3.86 -7.45
CA LYS A 46 8.19 3.18 -8.75
C LYS A 46 7.86 4.10 -9.91
N ILE A 47 7.85 3.53 -11.11
CA ILE A 47 7.41 4.23 -12.32
C ILE A 47 5.92 3.94 -12.55
N SER A 48 5.13 5.00 -12.72
CA SER A 48 3.70 4.90 -13.03
C SER A 48 3.49 4.37 -14.45
N LYS A 49 2.25 3.95 -14.77
CA LYS A 49 1.87 3.53 -16.13
C LYS A 49 2.18 4.58 -17.20
N SER A 50 2.20 5.86 -16.82
CA SER A 50 2.50 6.99 -17.72
C SER A 50 3.99 7.38 -17.71
N GLY A 51 4.88 6.58 -17.12
CA GLY A 51 6.33 6.81 -17.14
C GLY A 51 6.85 7.83 -16.12
N ASN A 52 6.05 8.22 -15.13
CA ASN A 52 6.46 9.22 -14.13
C ASN A 52 6.86 8.55 -12.81
N PRO A 53 7.85 9.10 -12.06
CA PRO A 53 8.18 8.61 -10.73
C PRO A 53 7.00 8.82 -9.77
N MET A 54 6.75 7.84 -8.91
CA MET A 54 5.56 7.78 -8.08
C MET A 54 5.84 7.03 -6.77
N VAL A 55 5.45 7.63 -5.65
CA VAL A 55 5.39 6.93 -4.35
C VAL A 55 4.10 6.12 -4.31
N SER A 56 4.22 4.82 -4.04
CA SER A 56 3.10 3.89 -3.92
C SER A 56 3.07 3.36 -2.50
N ILE A 57 1.94 3.52 -1.82
CA ILE A 57 1.69 2.96 -0.47
C ILE A 57 0.42 2.12 -0.53
N TRP A 58 0.50 0.91 -0.03
CA TRP A 58 -0.61 -0.02 0.06
C TRP A 58 -1.03 -0.11 1.52
N PHE A 59 -2.24 0.31 1.82
CA PHE A 59 -2.80 0.19 3.16
C PHE A 59 -3.72 -1.03 3.18
N ARG A 60 -3.41 -2.02 4.02
CA ARG A 60 -4.29 -3.16 4.25
C ARG A 60 -5.20 -2.85 5.42
N ILE A 61 -6.50 -2.90 5.19
CA ILE A 61 -7.51 -2.75 6.24
C ILE A 61 -7.42 -3.97 7.16
N ILE A 62 -7.41 -3.73 8.47
CA ILE A 62 -7.23 -4.77 9.49
C ILE A 62 -8.48 -5.01 10.35
N ALA A 63 -9.51 -4.17 10.21
CA ALA A 63 -10.75 -4.24 10.98
C ALA A 63 -11.99 -3.89 10.15
N GLY A 64 -13.16 -4.36 10.59
CA GLY A 64 -14.46 -4.08 9.96
C GLY A 64 -14.79 -4.94 8.75
N ASP A 65 -15.86 -4.56 8.03
CA ASP A 65 -16.45 -5.35 6.93
C ASP A 65 -15.54 -5.47 5.69
N TYR A 66 -14.55 -4.59 5.58
CA TYR A 66 -13.58 -4.55 4.47
C TYR A 66 -12.19 -5.06 4.90
N ASN A 67 -12.11 -5.85 5.98
CA ASN A 67 -10.85 -6.44 6.44
C ASN A 67 -10.14 -7.21 5.31
N ASN A 68 -8.83 -7.05 5.23
CA ASN A 68 -7.93 -7.54 4.17
C ASN A 68 -8.02 -6.83 2.82
N ASN A 69 -8.99 -5.94 2.59
CA ASN A 69 -8.99 -5.12 1.37
C ASN A 69 -7.82 -4.12 1.40
N LEU A 70 -7.31 -3.80 0.20
CA LEU A 70 -6.22 -2.86 0.01
C LEU A 70 -6.75 -1.49 -0.46
N LEU A 71 -6.27 -0.44 0.19
CA LEU A 71 -6.40 0.93 -0.28
C LEU A 71 -5.06 1.38 -0.88
N PHE A 72 -5.11 1.88 -2.12
CA PHE A 72 -3.89 2.26 -2.85
C PHE A 72 -3.72 3.77 -2.87
N MET A 73 -2.61 4.25 -2.29
CA MET A 73 -2.18 5.62 -2.46
C MET A 73 -1.05 5.69 -3.49
N ASN A 74 -1.27 6.44 -4.56
CA ASN A 74 -0.32 6.58 -5.66
C ASN A 74 -0.07 8.06 -5.94
N GLN A 75 1.09 8.58 -5.51
CA GLN A 75 1.45 9.98 -5.65
C GLN A 75 2.58 10.14 -6.66
N VAL A 76 2.27 10.63 -7.87
CA VAL A 76 3.30 11.05 -8.85
C VAL A 76 4.14 12.16 -8.22
N ILE A 77 5.46 12.18 -8.42
CA ILE A 77 6.39 13.12 -7.79
C ILE A 77 7.34 13.82 -8.79
N ASN A 78 6.83 14.20 -9.95
CA ASN A 78 7.60 14.93 -10.98
C ASN A 78 7.64 16.46 -10.75
N GLN A 79 6.86 16.98 -9.79
CA GLN A 79 6.78 18.41 -9.48
C GLN A 79 7.01 18.68 -7.99
N PRO A 80 7.58 19.85 -7.60
CA PRO A 80 7.90 20.16 -6.21
C PRO A 80 6.72 20.04 -5.24
N PHE A 81 5.53 20.50 -5.63
CA PHE A 81 4.35 20.38 -4.77
C PHE A 81 3.96 18.93 -4.50
N GLN A 82 4.16 18.05 -5.48
CA GLN A 82 3.83 16.64 -5.36
C GLN A 82 4.81 15.91 -4.44
N ILE A 83 6.09 16.24 -4.54
CA ILE A 83 7.10 15.80 -3.57
C ILE A 83 6.72 16.27 -2.16
N GLY A 84 6.24 17.51 -2.03
CA GLY A 84 5.71 18.04 -0.77
C GLY A 84 4.54 17.21 -0.22
N LEU A 85 3.61 16.78 -1.08
CA LEU A 85 2.49 15.90 -0.68
C LEU A 85 2.99 14.52 -0.23
N ALA A 86 3.93 13.93 -0.97
CA ALA A 86 4.56 12.65 -0.59
C ALA A 86 5.30 12.76 0.75
N ASN A 87 6.09 13.82 0.96
CA ASN A 87 6.77 14.06 2.22
C ASN A 87 5.78 14.25 3.38
N LYS A 88 4.65 14.92 3.14
CA LYS A 88 3.62 15.12 4.18
C LYS A 88 3.07 13.80 4.67
N ILE A 89 2.71 12.88 3.77
CA ILE A 89 2.17 11.58 4.17
C ILE A 89 3.24 10.67 4.78
N LEU A 90 4.47 10.65 4.26
CA LEU A 90 5.57 9.89 4.87
C LEU A 90 5.85 10.37 6.31
N ARG A 91 5.81 11.69 6.56
CA ARG A 91 5.97 12.26 7.90
C ARG A 91 4.77 11.94 8.81
N ALA A 92 3.58 11.79 8.24
CA ALA A 92 2.41 11.39 9.00
C ALA A 92 2.49 9.90 9.41
N LEU A 93 3.04 9.04 8.55
CA LEU A 93 3.24 7.62 8.85
C LEU A 93 4.40 7.38 9.82
N TYR A 94 5.46 8.20 9.75
CA TYR A 94 6.59 8.07 10.66
C TYR A 94 7.14 9.44 11.12
N PRO A 95 6.52 10.05 12.15
CA PRO A 95 6.81 11.42 12.58
C PRO A 95 8.25 11.68 13.04
N ASN A 96 8.95 10.65 13.53
CA ASN A 96 10.29 10.77 14.10
C ASN A 96 11.42 10.68 13.06
N LYS A 97 11.12 10.41 11.79
CA LYS A 97 12.13 10.34 10.71
C LYS A 97 12.36 11.69 10.07
N ASN A 98 13.63 12.01 9.78
CA ASN A 98 13.92 13.13 8.90
C ASN A 98 13.63 12.73 7.44
N ILE A 99 12.68 13.42 6.81
CA ILE A 99 12.24 13.13 5.44
C ILE A 99 12.60 14.29 4.51
N GLU A 100 13.65 14.09 3.73
CA GLU A 100 14.15 15.05 2.76
C GLU A 100 14.33 14.38 1.40
N PHE A 101 13.99 15.13 0.34
CA PHE A 101 14.19 14.73 -1.04
C PHE A 101 15.43 15.44 -1.58
N GLU A 102 16.43 14.67 -1.98
CA GLU A 102 17.62 15.18 -2.67
C GLU A 102 17.69 14.62 -4.09
N THR A 103 17.52 13.31 -4.24
CA THR A 103 17.51 12.60 -5.52
C THR A 103 16.53 11.43 -5.47
N TYR A 104 16.07 10.93 -6.61
CA TYR A 104 15.15 9.79 -6.65
C TYR A 104 15.76 8.50 -6.05
N SER A 105 17.05 8.24 -6.26
CA SER A 105 17.71 7.06 -5.70
C SER A 105 17.82 7.14 -4.18
N GLN A 106 18.19 8.31 -3.65
CA GLN A 106 18.18 8.54 -2.20
C GLN A 106 16.77 8.40 -1.63
N TYR A 107 15.77 8.97 -2.32
CA TYR A 107 14.39 8.93 -1.87
C TYR A 107 13.80 7.51 -1.90
N ALA A 108 14.17 6.68 -2.88
CA ALA A 108 13.80 5.26 -2.91
C ALA A 108 14.32 4.51 -1.68
N ASN A 109 15.59 4.72 -1.32
CA ASN A 109 16.18 4.12 -0.12
C ASN A 109 15.50 4.63 1.15
N LEU A 110 15.24 5.94 1.24
CA LEU A 110 14.53 6.52 2.39
C LEU A 110 13.14 5.89 2.58
N ILE A 111 12.40 5.68 1.48
CA ILE A 111 11.07 5.06 1.51
C ILE A 111 11.15 3.60 1.98
N MET A 112 12.16 2.85 1.51
CA MET A 112 12.42 1.48 1.97
C MET A 112 12.78 1.43 3.45
N ASP A 113 13.67 2.31 3.92
CA ASP A 113 14.04 2.42 5.33
C ASP A 113 12.82 2.72 6.21
N ILE A 114 11.94 3.64 5.77
CA ILE A 114 10.69 3.94 6.49
C ILE A 114 9.82 2.70 6.57
N TYR A 115 9.62 1.99 5.46
CA TYR A 115 8.81 0.78 5.42
C TYR A 115 9.33 -0.28 6.40
N GLU A 116 10.62 -0.59 6.38
CA GLU A 116 11.24 -1.56 7.30
C GLU A 116 11.14 -1.12 8.77
N GLU A 117 11.15 0.18 9.04
CA GLU A 117 11.02 0.69 10.39
C GLU A 117 9.58 0.60 10.92
N ILE A 118 8.57 0.72 10.06
CA ILE A 118 7.15 0.70 10.47
C ILE A 118 6.46 -0.66 10.35
N ASP A 119 6.91 -1.52 9.42
CA ASP A 119 6.29 -2.80 9.16
C ASP A 119 6.28 -3.69 10.41
N GLY A 120 5.11 -4.23 10.72
CA GLY A 120 4.86 -5.03 11.92
C GLY A 120 4.99 -4.29 13.26
N LYS A 121 5.17 -2.96 13.27
CA LYS A 121 5.28 -2.16 14.50
C LYS A 121 4.21 -1.09 14.65
N PHE A 122 3.65 -0.61 13.54
CA PHE A 122 2.61 0.40 13.58
C PHE A 122 1.37 0.00 12.78
N GLU A 123 0.23 0.34 13.36
CA GLU A 123 -1.08 0.39 12.72
C GLU A 123 -1.59 1.83 12.76
N TYR A 124 -2.53 2.17 11.88
CA TYR A 124 -2.95 3.54 11.65
C TYR A 124 -4.46 3.64 11.54
N ALA A 125 -5.04 4.65 12.19
CA ALA A 125 -6.36 5.13 11.79
C ALA A 125 -6.16 6.13 10.65
N ILE A 126 -6.78 5.88 9.50
CA ILE A 126 -6.72 6.77 8.34
C ILE A 126 -8.11 7.19 7.89
N ARG A 127 -8.23 8.40 7.35
CA ARG A 127 -9.38 8.82 6.54
C ARG A 127 -9.08 8.60 5.07
N TYR A 128 -9.84 7.71 4.45
CA TYR A 128 -9.87 7.48 3.00
C TYR A 128 -10.97 8.35 2.38
N GLY A 129 -10.56 9.25 1.50
CA GLY A 129 -11.44 10.22 0.84
C GLY A 129 -11.16 10.33 -0.65
N GLU A 130 -11.86 11.26 -1.30
CA GLU A 130 -11.65 11.57 -2.72
C GLU A 130 -11.65 13.09 -2.94
N LYS A 131 -10.75 13.54 -3.82
CA LYS A 131 -10.73 14.91 -4.31
C LYS A 131 -10.47 14.92 -5.81
N LYS A 132 -11.48 15.36 -6.59
CA LYS A 132 -11.42 15.46 -8.05
C LYS A 132 -11.13 14.11 -8.74
N GLY A 133 -11.72 13.01 -8.27
CA GLY A 133 -11.47 11.67 -8.82
C GLY A 133 -10.17 11.02 -8.35
N PHE A 134 -9.44 11.63 -7.41
CA PHE A 134 -8.22 11.08 -6.85
C PHE A 134 -8.41 10.75 -5.38
N SER A 135 -8.02 9.54 -4.99
CA SER A 135 -8.00 9.12 -3.59
C SER A 135 -7.11 10.02 -2.74
N THR A 136 -7.58 10.35 -1.55
CA THR A 136 -6.84 11.11 -0.54
C THR A 136 -6.76 10.32 0.76
N PHE A 137 -5.65 10.49 1.47
CA PHE A 137 -5.36 9.80 2.72
C PHE A 137 -4.92 10.81 3.76
N GLU A 138 -5.48 10.71 4.96
CA GLU A 138 -5.10 11.49 6.14
C GLU A 138 -4.90 10.53 7.30
N VAL A 139 -3.72 10.55 7.93
CA VAL A 139 -3.47 9.78 9.16
C VAL A 139 -4.12 10.53 10.33
N LEU A 140 -5.06 9.87 10.99
CA LEU A 140 -5.81 10.38 12.14
C LEU A 140 -5.14 10.00 13.46
N ASP A 141 -4.61 8.78 13.53
CA ASP A 141 -3.94 8.24 14.73
C ASP A 141 -2.91 7.15 14.36
N ILE A 142 -1.97 6.88 15.27
CA ILE A 142 -0.91 5.87 15.14
C ILE A 142 -0.94 4.96 16.37
N PHE A 143 -0.96 3.66 16.15
CA PHE A 143 -0.96 2.64 17.20
C PHE A 143 0.31 1.79 17.10
N GLU A 144 1.00 1.58 18.23
CA GLU A 144 2.11 0.63 18.34
C GLU A 144 1.59 -0.79 18.61
N VAL A 145 2.17 -1.81 17.96
CA VAL A 145 1.79 -3.23 18.10
C VAL A 145 2.91 -4.13 18.60
#